data_AF-A0A225W697-F1
#
_entry.id   AF-A0A225W697-F1
#
_cell.length_a   1.000
_cell.length_b   1.000
_cell.length_c   1.000
_cell.angle_alpha   90.00
_cell.angle_beta   90.00
_cell.angle_gamma   90.00
#
_symmetry.space_group_name_H-M   'P 1'
#
loop_
_entity.id
_entity.type
_entity.pdbx_description
1 polymer ?
#
loop_
_entity_poly.entity_id
_entity_poly.type
_entity_poly.pdbx_seq_one_letter_code
_entity_poly.pdbx_strand_id
1 'polypeptide(L)'
;MRPFLVFKGKYLWKYARHLNSVRGRMKIIKPQKNREGVEVIAAQLRDILKTTICTECLCYSASRDIIPFTLHYLTEAFEMKSWVLEVQHLPGKHDGYRTAPSLENITIEWSLPIDKCVKCLQDGATNDIRACVILGFTSISCLAYCLHLIVGAGIAKKNQRKTSKVLMAIAKTDDDFDAALEQRTCEEVGTFITESCESARDDLYKLRVVVEKFRKLAIDCATCWNSTYAMLLVCWNVRRSVDSVFDHAAITGEFSKQDQRTAEHRLTIRCLMLLLEPFEITTNALGGQKYPTLAMAIPVLRSNERRLKSKNLQCGQKLCG
;
A
#
# COMPACT_ATOMS: atom_id res chain seq x y z
N MET A 1 3.26 -10.92 -22.56
CA MET A 1 4.44 -10.91 -21.67
C MET A 1 3.95 -11.15 -20.24
N ARG A 2 4.55 -12.07 -19.45
CA ARG A 2 4.12 -12.31 -18.05
C ARG A 2 4.96 -11.48 -17.07
N PRO A 3 4.41 -11.01 -15.93
CA PRO A 3 5.18 -10.25 -14.95
C PRO A 3 6.33 -11.07 -14.37
N PHE A 4 7.52 -10.48 -14.20
CA PHE A 4 8.66 -11.14 -13.56
C PHE A 4 8.38 -11.57 -12.10
N LEU A 5 7.41 -10.93 -11.44
CA LEU A 5 6.94 -11.31 -10.11
C LEU A 5 6.40 -12.76 -10.04
N VAL A 6 5.92 -13.30 -11.16
CA VAL A 6 5.43 -14.68 -11.22
C VAL A 6 6.52 -15.68 -10.80
N PHE A 7 7.80 -15.39 -11.04
CA PHE A 7 8.93 -16.25 -10.65
C PHE A 7 9.22 -16.27 -9.15
N LYS A 8 8.67 -15.34 -8.37
CA LYS A 8 8.76 -15.35 -6.90
C LYS A 8 7.63 -16.17 -6.25
N GLY A 9 6.67 -16.67 -7.03
CA GLY A 9 5.53 -17.42 -6.50
C GLY A 9 5.91 -18.79 -5.94
N LYS A 10 5.59 -19.05 -4.66
CA LYS A 10 5.87 -20.32 -3.98
C LYS A 10 5.33 -21.55 -4.72
N TYR A 11 4.15 -21.42 -5.34
CA TYR A 11 3.51 -22.51 -6.08
C TYR A 11 4.16 -22.75 -7.45
N LEU A 12 4.69 -21.71 -8.10
CA LEU A 12 5.48 -21.90 -9.32
C LEU A 12 6.76 -22.67 -9.02
N TRP A 13 7.42 -22.39 -7.89
CA TRP A 13 8.59 -23.16 -7.45
C TRP A 13 8.24 -24.62 -7.15
N LYS A 14 7.13 -24.88 -6.45
CA LYS A 14 6.64 -26.25 -6.23
C LYS A 14 6.35 -26.96 -7.57
N TYR A 15 5.69 -26.27 -8.49
CA TYR A 15 5.40 -26.79 -9.83
C TYR A 15 6.69 -27.09 -10.60
N ALA A 16 7.66 -26.16 -10.62
CA ALA A 16 8.95 -26.35 -11.30
C ALA A 16 9.75 -27.52 -10.70
N ARG A 17 9.77 -27.67 -9.36
CA ARG A 17 10.39 -28.83 -8.71
C ARG A 17 9.71 -30.14 -9.12
N HIS A 18 8.38 -30.14 -9.19
CA HIS A 18 7.63 -31.30 -9.64
C HIS A 18 7.95 -31.65 -11.10
N LEU A 19 8.00 -30.66 -12.00
CA LEU A 19 8.41 -30.87 -13.39
C LEU A 19 9.80 -31.51 -13.48
N ASN A 20 10.75 -31.00 -12.69
CA ASN A 20 12.11 -31.52 -12.68
C ASN A 20 12.23 -32.93 -12.05
N SER A 21 11.26 -33.34 -11.22
CA SER A 21 11.23 -34.69 -10.64
C SER A 21 10.70 -35.76 -11.61
N VAL A 22 9.98 -35.37 -12.66
CA VAL A 22 9.37 -36.30 -13.61
C VAL A 22 10.39 -36.67 -14.69
N ARG A 23 10.81 -37.94 -14.73
CA ARG A 23 11.64 -38.48 -15.83
C ARG A 23 10.75 -38.80 -17.03
N GLY A 24 10.80 -37.99 -18.07
CA GLY A 24 10.11 -38.24 -19.35
C GLY A 24 9.29 -37.05 -19.87
N ARG A 25 8.44 -37.30 -20.88
CA ARG A 25 7.55 -36.28 -21.44
C ARG A 25 6.32 -36.08 -20.56
N MET A 26 6.12 -34.87 -20.03
CA MET A 26 4.90 -34.52 -19.31
C MET A 26 3.84 -33.95 -20.27
N LYS A 27 2.60 -34.44 -20.14
CA LYS A 27 1.47 -33.91 -20.89
C LYS A 27 0.91 -32.68 -20.16
N ILE A 28 1.11 -31.49 -20.75
CA ILE A 28 0.54 -30.26 -20.21
C ILE A 28 -0.96 -30.25 -20.51
N ILE A 29 -1.78 -30.10 -19.47
CA ILE A 29 -3.24 -29.95 -19.62
C ILE A 29 -3.51 -28.56 -20.20
N LYS A 30 -4.32 -28.49 -21.26
CA LYS A 30 -4.74 -27.21 -21.84
C LYS A 30 -5.49 -26.39 -20.77
N PRO A 31 -5.27 -25.06 -20.66
CA PRO A 31 -5.90 -24.23 -19.63
C PRO A 31 -7.41 -24.39 -19.52
N GLN A 32 -8.10 -24.55 -20.65
CA GLN A 32 -9.56 -24.76 -20.71
C GLN A 32 -10.01 -26.05 -20.03
N LYS A 33 -9.24 -27.15 -20.17
CA LYS A 33 -9.54 -28.43 -19.50
C LYS A 33 -9.15 -28.44 -18.02
N ASN A 34 -8.26 -27.56 -17.61
CA ASN A 34 -7.90 -27.37 -16.21
C ASN A 34 -8.93 -26.52 -15.46
N ARG A 35 -9.77 -25.76 -16.19
CA ARG A 35 -10.75 -24.84 -15.60
C ARG A 35 -11.79 -25.57 -14.78
N GLU A 36 -12.36 -26.66 -15.30
CA GLU A 36 -13.33 -27.50 -14.58
C GLU A 36 -12.75 -28.02 -13.25
N GLY A 37 -11.51 -28.53 -13.29
CA GLY A 37 -10.83 -29.00 -12.07
C GLY A 37 -10.57 -27.87 -11.05
N VAL A 38 -10.20 -26.68 -11.52
CA VAL A 38 -10.03 -25.50 -10.66
C VAL A 38 -11.35 -25.06 -10.05
N GLU A 39 -12.45 -25.09 -10.81
CA GLU A 39 -13.79 -24.74 -10.33
C GLU A 39 -14.29 -25.73 -9.26
N VAL A 40 -14.04 -27.04 -9.44
CA VAL A 40 -14.35 -28.07 -8.43
C VAL A 40 -13.56 -27.85 -7.14
N ILE A 41 -12.24 -27.63 -7.25
CA ILE A 41 -11.39 -27.38 -6.07
C ILE A 41 -11.80 -26.07 -5.39
N ALA A 42 -12.13 -25.03 -6.15
CA ALA A 42 -12.60 -23.76 -5.60
C ALA A 42 -13.92 -23.94 -4.82
N ALA A 43 -14.87 -24.72 -5.34
CA ALA A 43 -16.11 -25.05 -4.64
C ALA A 43 -15.85 -25.80 -3.33
N GLN A 44 -14.99 -26.83 -3.36
CA GLN A 44 -14.60 -27.58 -2.16
C GLN A 44 -13.94 -26.69 -1.10
N LEU A 45 -13.00 -25.83 -1.51
CA LEU A 45 -12.34 -24.89 -0.61
C LEU A 45 -13.34 -23.88 -0.03
N ARG A 46 -14.34 -23.48 -0.81
CA ARG A 46 -15.40 -22.59 -0.38
C ARG A 46 -16.28 -23.23 0.68
N ASP A 47 -16.65 -24.50 0.49
CA ASP A 47 -17.44 -25.25 1.48
C ASP A 47 -16.67 -25.43 2.79
N ILE A 48 -15.39 -25.82 2.71
CA ILE A 48 -14.50 -25.91 3.88
C ILE A 48 -14.42 -24.56 4.60
N LEU A 49 -14.27 -23.46 3.86
CA LEU A 49 -14.20 -22.13 4.45
C LEU A 49 -15.53 -21.71 5.09
N LYS A 50 -16.68 -22.02 4.47
CA LYS A 50 -18.00 -21.78 5.07
C LYS A 50 -18.15 -22.53 6.39
N THR A 51 -17.80 -23.82 6.42
CA THR A 51 -17.82 -24.60 7.66
C THR A 51 -16.90 -23.99 8.71
N THR A 52 -15.68 -23.61 8.33
CA THR A 52 -14.70 -22.99 9.23
C THR A 52 -15.22 -21.69 9.83
N ILE A 53 -15.80 -20.80 9.01
CA ILE A 53 -16.41 -19.56 9.47
C ILE A 53 -17.58 -19.85 10.42
N CYS A 54 -18.49 -20.76 10.06
CA CYS A 54 -19.63 -21.11 10.91
C CYS A 54 -19.21 -21.67 12.27
N THR A 55 -18.08 -22.37 12.35
CA THR A 55 -17.58 -22.93 13.61
C THR A 55 -16.79 -21.93 14.44
N GLU A 56 -16.01 -21.06 13.81
CA GLU A 56 -15.05 -20.19 14.51
C GLU A 56 -15.54 -18.76 14.72
N CYS A 57 -16.48 -18.28 13.90
CA CYS A 57 -16.88 -16.88 13.85
C CYS A 57 -18.19 -16.64 14.63
N LEU A 58 -18.06 -16.17 15.88
CA LEU A 58 -19.22 -15.76 16.67
C LEU A 58 -19.83 -14.43 16.17
N CYS A 59 -18.97 -13.44 15.91
CA CYS A 59 -19.30 -12.13 15.40
C CYS A 59 -18.19 -11.65 14.46
N TYR A 60 -18.53 -10.75 13.53
CA TYR A 60 -17.57 -10.30 12.53
C TYR A 60 -17.62 -8.80 12.27
N SER A 61 -16.59 -8.32 11.61
CA SER A 61 -16.60 -7.05 10.90
C SER A 61 -16.37 -7.31 9.41
N ALA A 62 -16.87 -6.42 8.58
CA ALA A 62 -16.67 -6.50 7.15
C ALA A 62 -15.94 -5.25 6.66
N SER A 63 -15.09 -5.38 5.65
CA SER A 63 -14.57 -4.25 4.91
C SER A 63 -14.91 -4.38 3.44
N ARG A 64 -15.32 -3.27 2.84
CA ARG A 64 -15.60 -3.17 1.40
C ARG A 64 -14.88 -1.97 0.77
N ASP A 65 -14.45 -2.21 -0.45
CA ASP A 65 -14.26 -1.18 -1.47
C ASP A 65 -15.33 -1.45 -2.55
N ILE A 66 -15.38 -0.72 -3.66
CA ILE A 66 -16.52 -0.67 -4.61
C ILE A 66 -17.18 -2.05 -4.89
N ILE A 67 -16.46 -3.18 -4.86
CA ILE A 67 -17.06 -4.53 -4.97
C ILE A 67 -16.39 -5.73 -4.22
N PRO A 68 -15.22 -5.66 -3.56
CA PRO A 68 -14.76 -6.75 -2.71
C PRO A 68 -15.43 -6.75 -1.32
N PHE A 69 -15.95 -7.90 -0.87
CA PHE A 69 -16.42 -8.09 0.51
C PHE A 69 -15.41 -8.93 1.28
N THR A 70 -14.75 -8.32 2.27
CA THR A 70 -13.76 -8.99 3.11
C THR A 70 -14.31 -9.16 4.51
N LEU A 71 -14.38 -10.39 4.98
CA LEU A 71 -14.76 -10.77 6.34
C LEU A 71 -13.55 -10.71 7.25
N HIS A 72 -13.71 -10.11 8.43
CA HIS A 72 -12.73 -10.12 9.51
C HIS A 72 -13.39 -10.59 10.80
N TYR A 73 -12.79 -11.58 11.47
CA TYR A 73 -13.25 -12.05 12.78
C TYR A 73 -12.08 -12.46 13.66
N LEU A 74 -12.34 -12.58 14.96
CA LEU A 74 -11.40 -13.04 15.97
C LEU A 74 -11.84 -14.43 16.44
N THR A 75 -10.93 -15.40 16.44
CA THR A 75 -11.21 -16.73 17.00
C THR A 75 -11.17 -16.71 18.53
N GLU A 76 -11.67 -17.77 19.17
CA GLU A 76 -11.55 -17.96 20.62
C GLU A 76 -10.09 -18.00 21.11
N ALA A 77 -9.16 -18.41 20.23
CA ALA A 77 -7.72 -18.37 20.49
C ALA A 77 -7.08 -16.98 20.28
N PHE A 78 -7.90 -15.93 20.13
CA PHE A 78 -7.47 -14.56 19.85
C PHE A 78 -6.65 -14.41 18.55
N GLU A 79 -6.94 -15.26 17.55
CA GLU A 79 -6.33 -15.14 16.23
C GLU A 79 -7.22 -14.31 15.29
N MET A 80 -6.66 -13.24 14.72
CA MET A 80 -7.34 -12.47 13.69
C MET A 80 -7.38 -13.24 12.37
N LYS A 81 -8.57 -13.44 11.82
CA LYS A 81 -8.81 -14.04 10.50
C LYS A 81 -9.36 -12.97 9.55
N SER A 82 -8.87 -13.00 8.31
CA SER A 82 -9.28 -12.10 7.23
C SER A 82 -9.47 -12.92 5.96
N TRP A 83 -10.64 -12.82 5.34
CA TRP A 83 -11.01 -13.57 4.15
C TRP A 83 -11.71 -12.65 3.14
N VAL A 84 -11.16 -12.54 1.95
CA VAL A 84 -11.88 -11.93 0.82
C VAL A 84 -12.88 -12.97 0.33
N LEU A 85 -14.15 -12.76 0.66
CA LEU A 85 -15.22 -13.70 0.35
C LEU A 85 -15.67 -13.56 -1.09
N GLU A 86 -15.88 -12.31 -1.52
CA GLU A 86 -16.40 -12.00 -2.84
C GLU A 86 -15.64 -10.86 -3.48
N VAL A 87 -15.52 -10.92 -4.80
CA VAL A 87 -15.09 -9.82 -5.66
C VAL A 87 -16.04 -9.81 -6.84
N GLN A 88 -17.18 -9.14 -6.69
CA GLN A 88 -18.19 -9.10 -7.75
C GLN A 88 -17.89 -7.97 -8.74
N HIS A 89 -18.56 -7.98 -9.88
CA HIS A 89 -18.64 -6.82 -10.76
C HIS A 89 -20.10 -6.34 -10.78
N LEU A 90 -20.35 -5.07 -10.47
CA LEU A 90 -21.67 -4.47 -10.46
C LEU A 90 -21.82 -3.60 -11.70
N PRO A 91 -22.59 -4.04 -12.72
CA PRO A 91 -22.76 -3.27 -13.93
C PRO A 91 -23.65 -2.04 -13.70
N GLY A 92 -23.31 -0.92 -14.34
CA GLY A 92 -24.09 0.32 -14.31
C GLY A 92 -23.70 1.29 -13.19
N LYS A 93 -24.59 2.23 -12.84
CA LYS A 93 -24.32 3.20 -11.78
C LYS A 93 -24.38 2.53 -10.41
N HIS A 94 -23.31 2.70 -9.63
CA HIS A 94 -23.22 2.23 -8.25
C HIS A 94 -24.00 3.16 -7.33
N ASP A 95 -25.33 2.99 -7.28
CA ASP A 95 -26.17 3.63 -6.28
C ASP A 95 -26.40 2.70 -5.07
N GLY A 96 -26.78 3.27 -3.92
CA GLY A 96 -26.98 2.50 -2.69
C GLY A 96 -28.10 1.46 -2.79
N TYR A 97 -29.10 1.68 -3.65
CA TYR A 97 -30.25 0.79 -3.82
C TYR A 97 -29.89 -0.46 -4.64
N ARG A 98 -28.93 -0.36 -5.56
CA ARG A 98 -28.39 -1.51 -6.30
C ARG A 98 -27.34 -2.26 -5.51
N THR A 99 -26.59 -1.54 -4.67
CA THR A 99 -25.50 -2.13 -3.91
C THR A 99 -25.99 -2.90 -2.68
N ALA A 100 -27.11 -2.48 -2.08
CA ALA A 100 -27.71 -3.19 -0.94
C ALA A 100 -28.11 -4.64 -1.27
N PRO A 101 -28.92 -4.93 -2.32
CA PRO A 101 -29.28 -6.31 -2.67
C PRO A 101 -28.07 -7.20 -2.97
N SER A 102 -27.05 -6.67 -3.64
CA SER A 102 -25.83 -7.43 -3.89
C SER A 102 -25.11 -7.79 -2.59
N LEU A 103 -25.01 -6.85 -1.65
CA LEU A 103 -24.41 -7.10 -0.35
C LEU A 103 -25.25 -8.07 0.51
N GLU A 104 -26.57 -7.97 0.46
CA GLU A 104 -27.49 -8.92 1.09
C GLU A 104 -27.28 -10.34 0.56
N ASN A 105 -27.22 -10.51 -0.76
CA ASN A 105 -26.96 -11.80 -1.39
C ASN A 105 -25.65 -12.42 -0.91
N ILE A 106 -24.59 -11.62 -0.78
CA ILE A 106 -23.30 -12.09 -0.23
C ILE A 106 -23.48 -12.59 1.20
N THR A 107 -24.18 -11.82 2.05
CA THR A 107 -24.38 -12.21 3.45
C THR A 107 -25.21 -13.48 3.60
N ILE A 108 -26.25 -13.65 2.77
CA ILE A 108 -27.07 -14.87 2.72
C ILE A 108 -26.23 -16.05 2.23
N GLU A 109 -25.50 -15.89 1.13
CA GLU A 109 -24.71 -16.95 0.51
C GLU A 109 -23.64 -17.51 1.46
N TRP A 110 -23.03 -16.62 2.26
CA TRP A 110 -22.01 -16.98 3.25
C TRP A 110 -22.58 -17.29 4.63
N SER A 111 -23.91 -17.30 4.79
CA SER A 111 -24.58 -17.57 6.07
C SER A 111 -24.08 -16.66 7.19
N LEU A 112 -23.97 -15.36 6.88
CA LEU A 112 -23.50 -14.30 7.77
C LEU A 112 -24.68 -13.40 8.17
N PRO A 113 -25.29 -13.63 9.34
CA PRO A 113 -26.40 -12.81 9.80
C PRO A 113 -25.98 -11.35 10.01
N ILE A 114 -26.79 -10.42 9.53
CA ILE A 114 -26.51 -8.98 9.57
C ILE A 114 -26.36 -8.49 11.03
N ASP A 115 -27.15 -9.02 11.96
CA ASP A 115 -27.10 -8.71 13.39
C ASP A 115 -25.79 -9.13 14.07
N LYS A 116 -25.04 -10.07 13.49
CA LYS A 116 -23.71 -10.48 13.94
C LYS A 116 -22.58 -9.63 13.37
N CYS A 117 -22.88 -8.72 12.44
CA CYS A 117 -21.92 -7.77 11.92
C CYS A 117 -21.77 -6.59 12.88
N VAL A 118 -20.68 -6.57 13.64
CA VAL A 118 -20.39 -5.52 14.63
C VAL A 118 -20.15 -4.18 13.95
N LYS A 119 -19.37 -4.19 12.84
CA LYS A 119 -19.08 -3.01 12.03
C LYS A 119 -18.81 -3.36 10.57
N CYS A 120 -19.34 -2.52 9.67
CA CYS A 120 -19.02 -2.54 8.24
C CYS A 120 -18.14 -1.33 7.87
N LEU A 121 -16.88 -1.56 7.52
CA LEU A 121 -15.92 -0.56 7.06
C LEU A 121 -16.12 -0.29 5.56
N GLN A 122 -16.30 0.97 5.20
CA GLN A 122 -16.47 1.43 3.82
C GLN A 122 -15.68 2.73 3.60
N ASP A 123 -15.50 3.16 2.34
CA ASP A 123 -14.68 4.32 2.00
C ASP A 123 -15.28 5.69 2.42
N GLY A 124 -16.57 5.75 2.76
CA GLY A 124 -17.27 7.00 3.10
C GLY A 124 -18.14 7.53 1.97
N ALA A 125 -18.24 6.82 0.84
CA ALA A 125 -19.10 7.21 -0.26
C ALA A 125 -20.58 7.19 0.15
N THR A 126 -21.33 8.23 -0.22
CA THR A 126 -22.75 8.38 0.14
C THR A 126 -23.61 7.17 -0.26
N ASN A 127 -23.29 6.54 -1.40
CA ASN A 127 -24.00 5.36 -1.88
C ASN A 127 -23.71 4.12 -1.02
N ASP A 128 -22.48 3.98 -0.55
CA ASP A 128 -22.04 2.88 0.31
C ASP A 128 -22.64 2.99 1.71
N ILE A 129 -22.64 4.20 2.26
CA ILE A 129 -23.35 4.53 3.51
C ILE A 129 -24.83 4.20 3.36
N ARG A 130 -25.47 4.63 2.27
CA ARG A 130 -26.89 4.35 2.02
C ARG A 130 -27.18 2.85 1.93
N ALA A 131 -26.33 2.08 1.24
CA ALA A 131 -26.49 0.63 1.16
C ALA A 131 -26.41 -0.04 2.55
N CYS A 132 -25.47 0.40 3.40
CA CYS A 132 -25.36 -0.09 4.77
C CYS A 132 -26.61 0.25 5.60
N VAL A 133 -27.14 1.48 5.47
CA VAL A 133 -28.37 1.90 6.16
C VAL A 133 -29.57 1.06 5.71
N ILE A 134 -29.73 0.81 4.41
CA ILE A 134 -30.83 -0.01 3.87
C ILE A 134 -30.81 -1.42 4.47
N LEU A 135 -29.62 -2.02 4.61
CA LEU A 135 -29.48 -3.37 5.17
C LEU A 135 -29.45 -3.43 6.70
N GLY A 136 -29.39 -2.28 7.38
CA GLY A 136 -29.24 -2.25 8.85
C GLY A 136 -27.83 -2.53 9.35
N PHE A 137 -26.80 -2.44 8.48
CA PHE A 137 -25.41 -2.50 8.94
C PHE A 137 -25.04 -1.25 9.73
N THR A 138 -24.39 -1.48 10.87
CA THR A 138 -23.66 -0.41 11.54
C THR A 138 -22.33 -0.17 10.81
N SER A 139 -22.18 0.95 10.12
CA SER A 139 -20.98 1.24 9.31
C SER A 139 -20.02 2.24 9.95
N ILE A 140 -18.78 2.26 9.46
CA ILE A 140 -17.72 3.24 9.76
C ILE A 140 -16.97 3.59 8.47
N SER A 141 -16.40 4.80 8.42
CA SER A 141 -15.56 5.23 7.28
C SER A 141 -14.11 4.78 7.45
N CYS A 142 -13.49 4.43 6.34
CA CYS A 142 -12.11 3.97 6.27
C CYS A 142 -11.16 5.12 6.61
N LEU A 143 -10.42 4.98 7.71
CA LEU A 143 -9.49 6.00 8.15
C LEU A 143 -8.36 6.24 7.13
N ALA A 144 -7.91 5.19 6.43
CA ALA A 144 -6.91 5.33 5.37
C ALA A 144 -7.43 6.20 4.20
N TYR A 145 -8.70 6.05 3.85
CA TYR A 145 -9.34 6.92 2.84
C TYR A 145 -9.53 8.35 3.35
N CYS A 146 -9.94 8.53 4.61
CA CYS A 146 -9.99 9.87 5.20
C CYS A 146 -8.62 10.57 5.19
N LEU A 147 -7.55 9.85 5.52
CA LEU A 147 -6.18 10.37 5.41
C LEU A 147 -5.84 10.73 3.97
N HIS A 148 -6.23 9.91 3.00
CA HIS A 148 -6.05 10.22 1.59
C HIS A 148 -6.71 11.54 1.19
N LEU A 149 -7.97 11.77 1.59
CA LEU A 149 -8.66 13.03 1.30
C LEU A 149 -7.96 14.23 1.92
N ILE A 150 -7.53 14.13 3.18
CA ILE A 150 -6.88 15.23 3.92
C ILE A 150 -5.52 15.56 3.31
N VAL A 151 -4.67 14.54 3.11
CA VAL A 151 -3.31 14.71 2.60
C VAL A 151 -3.34 15.10 1.12
N GLY A 152 -4.20 14.46 0.33
CA GLY A 152 -4.41 14.79 -1.08
C GLY A 152 -4.86 16.25 -1.28
N ALA A 153 -5.81 16.74 -0.46
CA ALA A 153 -6.21 18.14 -0.47
C ALA A 153 -5.07 19.08 -0.04
N GLY A 154 -4.21 18.65 0.89
CA GLY A 154 -3.02 19.37 1.30
C GLY A 154 -2.00 19.52 0.16
N ILE A 155 -1.74 18.44 -0.57
CA ILE A 155 -0.82 18.42 -1.72
C ILE A 155 -1.39 19.27 -2.88
N ALA A 156 -2.69 19.17 -3.15
CA ALA A 156 -3.34 19.85 -4.27
C ALA A 156 -3.53 21.38 -4.07
N LYS A 157 -3.38 21.91 -2.84
CA LYS A 157 -3.57 23.33 -2.57
C LYS A 157 -2.49 24.18 -3.27
N LYS A 158 -2.87 24.77 -4.41
CA LYS A 158 -2.14 25.85 -5.10
C LYS A 158 -2.18 27.16 -4.31
N ASN A 159 -1.48 27.25 -3.18
CA ASN A 159 -1.17 28.56 -2.61
C ASN A 159 0.29 28.89 -2.90
N GLN A 160 0.50 29.67 -3.97
CA GLN A 160 1.71 30.45 -4.15
C GLN A 160 1.81 31.46 -3.00
N ARG A 161 2.43 31.10 -1.88
CA ARG A 161 2.86 32.08 -0.88
C ARG A 161 4.31 31.88 -0.54
N LYS A 162 4.98 33.01 -0.43
CA LYS A 162 6.42 33.25 -0.27
C LYS A 162 6.97 32.51 0.96
N THR A 163 7.42 31.27 0.80
CA THR A 163 8.14 30.53 1.86
C THR A 163 9.61 30.25 1.48
N SER A 164 10.20 31.03 0.57
CA SER A 164 11.53 30.71 0.03
C SER A 164 12.69 31.07 0.98
N LYS A 165 12.63 32.13 1.81
CA LYS A 165 13.84 32.58 2.56
C LYS A 165 14.13 31.85 3.88
N VAL A 166 13.12 31.38 4.62
CA VAL A 166 13.34 30.75 5.94
C VAL A 166 13.61 29.25 5.81
N LEU A 167 12.96 28.55 4.86
CA LEU A 167 13.19 27.13 4.62
C LEU A 167 14.60 26.86 4.05
N MET A 168 15.15 27.79 3.26
CA MET A 168 16.50 27.69 2.69
C MET A 168 17.62 27.65 3.73
N ALA A 169 17.41 28.23 4.92
CA ALA A 169 18.38 28.20 6.00
C ALA A 169 18.27 26.95 6.89
N ILE A 170 17.19 26.17 6.77
CA ILE A 170 16.86 25.04 7.65
C ILE A 170 17.35 23.69 7.08
N ALA A 171 17.74 23.67 5.80
CA ALA A 171 18.29 22.48 5.17
C ALA A 171 19.75 22.26 5.60
N LYS A 172 19.96 21.43 6.61
CA LYS A 172 21.24 20.75 6.84
C LYS A 172 21.69 20.05 5.54
N THR A 173 22.96 19.73 5.37
CA THR A 173 23.50 19.16 4.12
C THR A 173 22.75 17.89 3.67
N ASP A 174 22.86 17.53 2.40
CA ASP A 174 22.26 16.32 1.82
C ASP A 174 22.68 15.04 2.57
N ASP A 175 23.92 15.00 3.07
CA ASP A 175 24.47 13.86 3.81
C ASP A 175 23.78 13.66 5.17
N ASP A 176 23.45 14.75 5.88
CA ASP A 176 22.70 14.69 7.14
C ASP A 176 21.26 14.18 6.93
N PHE A 177 20.68 14.44 5.76
CA PHE A 177 19.36 13.92 5.41
C PHE A 177 19.38 12.44 5.08
N ASP A 178 20.36 12.02 4.28
CA ASP A 178 20.53 10.62 3.91
C ASP A 178 20.80 9.77 5.16
N ALA A 179 21.65 10.24 6.09
CA ALA A 179 21.87 9.58 7.38
C ALA A 179 20.58 9.50 8.24
N ALA A 180 19.78 10.56 8.29
CA ALA A 180 18.51 10.56 9.02
C ALA A 180 17.45 9.64 8.36
N LEU A 181 17.46 9.52 7.04
CA LEU A 181 16.60 8.62 6.29
C LEU A 181 17.04 7.15 6.46
N GLU A 182 18.34 6.88 6.43
CA GLU A 182 18.93 5.55 6.69
C GLU A 182 18.65 5.10 8.12
N GLN A 183 18.87 5.95 9.12
CA GLN A 183 18.58 5.64 10.52
C GLN A 183 17.09 5.32 10.77
N ARG A 184 16.17 5.91 9.97
CA ARG A 184 14.73 5.64 10.04
C ARG A 184 14.28 4.44 9.21
N THR A 185 15.05 4.04 8.21
CA THR A 185 14.76 2.89 7.33
C THR A 185 15.43 1.59 7.82
N CYS A 186 16.28 1.64 8.85
CA CYS A 186 17.12 0.52 9.29
C CYS A 186 16.80 -0.11 10.66
N GLU A 187 15.54 -0.15 11.12
CA GLU A 187 15.20 -0.96 12.30
C GLU A 187 14.73 -2.42 12.02
N GLU A 188 14.51 -2.88 10.77
CA GLU A 188 13.93 -4.24 10.59
C GLU A 188 14.43 -5.14 9.44
N VAL A 189 15.51 -4.84 8.69
CA VAL A 189 15.87 -5.70 7.52
C VAL A 189 17.33 -6.20 7.47
N GLY A 190 18.19 -5.76 8.39
CA GLY A 190 19.65 -5.98 8.28
C GLY A 190 20.19 -7.35 8.71
N THR A 191 19.49 -8.11 9.55
CA THR A 191 20.11 -9.24 10.29
C THR A 191 19.81 -10.65 9.74
N PHE A 192 19.37 -10.80 8.49
CA PHE A 192 19.02 -12.14 7.96
C PHE A 192 19.71 -12.58 6.67
N ILE A 193 20.51 -11.75 5.99
CA ILE A 193 21.13 -12.18 4.72
C ILE A 193 22.62 -11.88 4.75
N THR A 194 23.35 -12.66 5.53
CA THR A 194 24.79 -12.79 5.34
C THR A 194 25.17 -14.23 5.60
N GLU A 195 24.96 -15.08 4.61
CA GLU A 195 25.78 -16.28 4.46
C GLU A 195 25.73 -16.82 3.02
N SER A 196 26.92 -16.94 2.45
CA SER A 196 27.32 -17.82 1.33
C SER A 196 27.33 -17.29 -0.12
N CYS A 197 28.59 -17.12 -0.57
CA CYS A 197 29.17 -17.24 -1.91
C CYS A 197 29.35 -15.95 -2.75
N GLU A 198 30.59 -15.44 -2.71
CA GLU A 198 31.29 -14.58 -3.68
C GLU A 198 31.91 -15.50 -4.77
N SER A 199 31.91 -15.21 -6.08
CA SER A 199 32.61 -14.07 -6.71
C SER A 199 32.06 -13.69 -8.10
N ALA A 200 30.86 -14.16 -8.50
CA ALA A 200 30.20 -13.75 -9.76
C ALA A 200 28.92 -12.91 -9.52
N ARG A 201 28.65 -12.57 -8.26
CA ARG A 201 27.43 -11.88 -7.84
C ARG A 201 27.60 -10.38 -7.72
N ASP A 202 28.81 -9.84 -7.69
CA ASP A 202 29.01 -8.46 -7.27
C ASP A 202 28.50 -7.46 -8.31
N ASP A 203 28.76 -7.71 -9.60
CA ASP A 203 28.24 -6.88 -10.69
C ASP A 203 26.75 -7.09 -10.93
N LEU A 204 26.27 -8.32 -10.76
CA LEU A 204 24.83 -8.64 -10.81
C LEU A 204 24.09 -8.12 -9.58
N TYR A 205 24.73 -7.98 -8.43
CA TYR A 205 24.18 -7.39 -7.21
C TYR A 205 24.16 -5.88 -7.34
N LYS A 206 25.24 -5.25 -7.81
CA LYS A 206 25.26 -3.82 -8.17
C LYS A 206 24.19 -3.51 -9.22
N LEU A 207 24.09 -4.30 -10.29
CA LEU A 207 23.01 -4.18 -11.27
C LEU A 207 21.65 -4.48 -10.66
N ARG A 208 21.50 -5.46 -9.75
CA ARG A 208 20.21 -5.77 -9.13
C ARG A 208 19.79 -4.68 -8.16
N VAL A 209 20.70 -4.08 -7.40
CA VAL A 209 20.48 -2.91 -6.53
C VAL A 209 20.09 -1.69 -7.37
N VAL A 210 20.79 -1.43 -8.46
CA VAL A 210 20.46 -0.37 -9.41
C VAL A 210 19.10 -0.64 -10.06
N VAL A 211 18.87 -1.83 -10.60
CA VAL A 211 17.60 -2.25 -11.22
C VAL A 211 16.47 -2.29 -10.20
N GLU A 212 16.71 -2.57 -8.93
CA GLU A 212 15.70 -2.56 -7.86
C GLU A 212 15.37 -1.13 -7.42
N LYS A 213 16.36 -0.22 -7.43
CA LYS A 213 16.14 1.24 -7.35
C LYS A 213 15.33 1.77 -8.53
N PHE A 214 15.53 1.27 -9.76
CA PHE A 214 14.84 1.73 -10.97
C PHE A 214 13.54 0.98 -11.32
N ARG A 215 13.33 -0.26 -10.85
CA ARG A 215 12.14 -1.09 -11.17
C ARG A 215 10.86 -0.62 -10.49
N LYS A 216 10.98 0.21 -9.46
CA LYS A 216 9.87 0.86 -8.79
C LYS A 216 9.93 2.35 -9.09
N LEU A 217 9.85 2.74 -10.37
CA LEU A 217 9.46 4.11 -10.67
C LEU A 217 8.03 4.25 -10.14
N ALA A 218 7.90 4.71 -8.90
CA ALA A 218 6.61 5.01 -8.31
C ALA A 218 6.08 6.23 -9.05
N ILE A 219 5.02 6.03 -9.83
CA ILE A 219 4.35 7.10 -10.54
C ILE A 219 3.30 7.66 -9.61
N ASP A 220 3.23 8.99 -9.54
CA ASP A 220 2.17 9.66 -8.81
C ASP A 220 0.80 9.27 -9.37
N CYS A 221 -0.11 8.96 -8.46
CA CYS A 221 -1.47 8.53 -8.74
C CYS A 221 -2.40 9.41 -7.93
N ALA A 222 -3.22 10.21 -8.64
CA ALA A 222 -4.11 11.18 -8.02
C ALA A 222 -5.11 10.56 -7.03
N THR A 223 -5.42 9.27 -7.17
CA THR A 223 -6.34 8.52 -6.29
C THR A 223 -5.64 7.89 -5.08
N CYS A 224 -4.34 8.08 -4.90
CA CYS A 224 -3.60 7.50 -3.79
C CYS A 224 -2.40 8.36 -3.38
N TRP A 225 -2.57 9.16 -2.32
CA TRP A 225 -1.56 10.14 -1.90
C TRP A 225 -0.18 9.53 -1.59
N ASN A 226 -0.12 8.27 -1.14
CA ASN A 226 1.13 7.58 -0.81
C ASN A 226 1.99 7.30 -2.06
N SER A 227 1.38 7.29 -3.25
CA SER A 227 2.11 7.20 -4.52
C SER A 227 2.94 8.46 -4.78
N THR A 228 2.43 9.64 -4.37
CA THR A 228 3.20 10.89 -4.39
C THR A 228 4.42 10.78 -3.49
N TYR A 229 4.25 10.28 -2.25
CA TYR A 229 5.36 10.09 -1.32
C TYR A 229 6.41 9.09 -1.86
N ALA A 230 5.96 7.95 -2.37
CA ALA A 230 6.83 6.95 -2.98
C ALA A 230 7.59 7.51 -4.19
N MET A 231 6.93 8.32 -5.03
CA MET A 231 7.57 9.01 -6.15
C MET A 231 8.65 9.98 -5.66
N LEU A 232 8.37 10.80 -4.64
CA LEU A 232 9.33 11.74 -4.06
C LEU A 232 10.55 11.02 -3.47
N LEU A 233 10.33 9.89 -2.78
CA LEU A 233 11.40 9.06 -2.23
C LEU A 233 12.29 8.47 -3.33
N VAL A 234 11.70 7.92 -4.39
CA VAL A 234 12.46 7.41 -5.54
C VAL A 234 13.25 8.54 -6.21
N CYS A 235 12.58 9.66 -6.46
CA CYS A 235 13.16 10.87 -7.03
C CYS A 235 14.37 11.39 -6.23
N TRP A 236 14.31 11.31 -4.90
CA TRP A 236 15.42 11.65 -4.00
C TRP A 236 16.57 10.63 -4.11
N ASN A 237 16.25 9.34 -4.13
CA ASN A 237 17.26 8.27 -4.17
C ASN A 237 18.06 8.24 -5.48
N VAL A 238 17.49 8.72 -6.58
CA VAL A 238 18.17 8.82 -7.88
C VAL A 238 18.69 10.24 -8.18
N ARG A 239 18.65 11.16 -7.20
CA ARG A 239 18.93 12.59 -7.42
C ARG A 239 20.27 12.84 -8.10
N ARG A 240 21.35 12.18 -7.65
CA ARG A 240 22.70 12.35 -8.22
C ARG A 240 22.76 11.95 -9.70
N SER A 241 22.08 10.87 -10.07
CA SER A 241 21.98 10.44 -11.47
C SER A 241 21.16 11.42 -12.30
N VAL A 242 20.04 11.89 -11.76
CA VAL A 242 19.18 12.88 -12.43
C VAL A 242 19.93 14.20 -12.62
N ASP A 243 20.62 14.67 -11.59
CA ASP A 243 21.43 15.89 -11.62
C ASP A 243 22.53 15.79 -12.70
N SER A 244 23.23 14.66 -12.80
CA SER A 244 24.25 14.46 -13.85
C SER A 244 23.70 14.55 -15.27
N VAL A 245 22.46 14.11 -15.49
CA VAL A 245 21.79 14.22 -16.80
C VAL A 245 21.41 15.67 -17.09
N PHE A 246 20.90 16.40 -16.10
CA PHE A 246 20.58 17.82 -16.25
C PHE A 246 21.83 18.68 -16.46
N ASP A 247 22.93 18.38 -15.77
CA ASP A 247 24.22 19.06 -15.94
C ASP A 247 24.76 18.83 -17.36
N HIS A 248 24.70 17.58 -17.86
CA HIS A 248 25.08 17.27 -19.24
C HIS A 248 24.21 17.99 -20.26
N ALA A 249 22.89 17.98 -20.05
CA ALA A 249 21.97 18.61 -20.98
C ALA A 249 21.99 20.15 -20.93
N ALA A 250 22.43 20.75 -19.82
CA ALA A 250 22.73 22.17 -19.74
C ALA A 250 23.94 22.56 -20.60
N ILE A 251 24.90 21.64 -20.78
CA ILE A 251 26.07 21.82 -21.64
C ILE A 251 25.71 21.62 -23.11
N THR A 252 24.89 20.61 -23.43
CA THR A 252 24.48 20.30 -24.82
C THR A 252 23.34 21.18 -25.34
N GLY A 253 22.65 21.90 -24.45
CA GLY A 253 21.52 22.76 -24.82
C GLY A 253 20.22 22.00 -25.12
N GLU A 254 20.13 20.72 -24.71
CA GLU A 254 19.02 19.83 -25.05
C GLU A 254 17.73 20.10 -24.25
N PHE A 255 17.79 20.83 -23.12
CA PHE A 255 16.62 21.21 -22.33
C PHE A 255 16.46 22.73 -22.17
N SER A 256 15.22 23.18 -21.96
CA SER A 256 14.95 24.58 -21.67
C SER A 256 15.39 24.95 -20.24
N LYS A 257 15.67 26.23 -19.97
CA LYS A 257 15.96 26.73 -18.61
C LYS A 257 14.84 26.45 -17.60
N GLN A 258 13.61 26.22 -18.08
CA GLN A 258 12.44 25.94 -17.27
C GLN A 258 12.39 24.49 -16.78
N ASP A 259 13.18 23.61 -17.38
CA ASP A 259 13.29 22.18 -17.05
C ASP A 259 14.39 21.90 -16.00
N GLN A 260 15.20 22.90 -15.65
CA GLN A 260 16.30 22.74 -14.71
C GLN A 260 15.80 22.72 -13.25
N ARG A 261 16.20 21.68 -12.49
CA ARG A 261 15.92 21.62 -11.05
C ARG A 261 16.73 22.67 -10.30
N THR A 262 16.05 23.59 -9.62
CA THR A 262 16.67 24.55 -8.73
C THR A 262 16.94 23.93 -7.35
N ALA A 263 17.84 24.55 -6.57
CA ALA A 263 18.02 24.23 -5.16
C ALA A 263 16.70 24.33 -4.37
N GLU A 264 15.79 25.22 -4.78
CA GLU A 264 14.46 25.35 -4.19
C GLU A 264 13.61 24.09 -4.39
N HIS A 265 13.69 23.47 -5.59
CA HIS A 265 12.98 22.23 -5.87
C HIS A 265 13.50 21.07 -5.01
N ARG A 266 14.83 20.95 -4.83
CA ARG A 266 15.43 19.90 -3.97
C ARG A 266 14.99 20.06 -2.51
N LEU A 267 15.04 21.29 -1.99
CA LEU A 267 14.56 21.59 -0.65
C LEU A 267 13.08 21.27 -0.47
N THR A 268 12.25 21.63 -1.46
CA THR A 268 10.81 21.36 -1.42
C THR A 268 10.52 19.86 -1.35
N ILE A 269 11.20 19.05 -2.16
CA ILE A 269 11.09 17.58 -2.13
C ILE A 269 11.42 17.05 -0.74
N ARG A 270 12.54 17.50 -0.16
CA ARG A 270 12.96 17.09 1.18
C ARG A 270 11.93 17.46 2.27
N CYS A 271 11.43 18.69 2.25
CA CYS A 271 10.40 19.14 3.19
C CYS A 271 9.11 18.34 3.05
N LEU A 272 8.68 18.07 1.81
CA LEU A 272 7.49 17.25 1.55
C LEU A 272 7.68 15.82 2.06
N MET A 273 8.83 15.19 1.84
CA MET A 273 9.12 13.86 2.37
C MET A 273 9.02 13.83 3.90
N LEU A 274 9.61 14.79 4.60
CA LEU A 274 9.52 14.88 6.06
C LEU A 274 8.09 15.10 6.58
N LEU A 275 7.28 15.86 5.84
CA LEU A 275 5.88 16.11 6.20
C LEU A 275 4.97 14.90 5.93
N LEU A 276 5.25 14.15 4.86
CA LEU A 276 4.43 13.03 4.40
C LEU A 276 4.78 11.71 5.08
N GLU A 277 6.02 11.50 5.51
CA GLU A 277 6.51 10.27 6.16
C GLU A 277 5.60 9.79 7.32
N PRO A 278 5.14 10.64 8.27
CA PRO A 278 4.28 10.17 9.36
C PRO A 278 2.93 9.61 8.89
N PHE A 279 2.39 10.17 7.81
CA PHE A 279 1.16 9.68 7.21
C PHE A 279 1.38 8.33 6.54
N GLU A 280 2.57 8.09 5.96
CA GLU A 280 2.88 6.81 5.29
C GLU A 280 2.97 5.69 6.33
N ILE A 281 3.70 5.95 7.41
CA ILE A 281 3.80 5.04 8.55
C ILE A 281 2.40 4.74 9.11
N THR A 282 1.56 5.78 9.27
CA THR A 282 0.21 5.63 9.79
C THR A 282 -0.69 4.82 8.86
N THR A 283 -0.67 5.10 7.55
CA THR A 283 -1.47 4.37 6.55
C THR A 283 -1.06 2.89 6.50
N ASN A 284 0.24 2.59 6.57
CA ASN A 284 0.74 1.21 6.61
C ASN A 284 0.33 0.48 7.90
N ALA A 285 0.41 1.14 9.05
CA ALA A 285 -0.04 0.57 10.33
C ALA A 285 -1.56 0.32 10.37
N LEU A 286 -2.37 1.19 9.75
CA LEU A 286 -3.82 1.03 9.69
C LEU A 286 -4.27 0.02 8.62
N GLY A 287 -3.44 -0.26 7.61
CA GLY A 287 -3.72 -1.23 6.55
C GLY A 287 -3.52 -2.70 6.93
N GLY A 288 -3.09 -2.97 8.16
CA GLY A 288 -2.92 -4.33 8.66
C GLY A 288 -4.23 -5.12 8.77
N GLN A 289 -4.15 -6.43 8.55
CA GLN A 289 -5.30 -7.35 8.68
C GLN A 289 -5.07 -8.47 9.71
N LYS A 290 -3.84 -8.61 10.21
CA LYS A 290 -3.44 -9.68 11.14
C LYS A 290 -3.43 -9.24 12.60
N TYR A 291 -3.84 -8.01 12.87
CA TYR A 291 -3.88 -7.42 14.20
C TYR A 291 -5.01 -6.37 14.27
N PRO A 292 -5.52 -6.05 15.47
CA PRO A 292 -6.59 -5.05 15.63
C PRO A 292 -6.10 -3.64 15.28
N THR A 293 -6.57 -3.07 14.18
CA THR A 293 -6.17 -1.72 13.72
C THR A 293 -7.03 -0.61 14.30
N LEU A 294 -8.31 -0.89 14.60
CA LEU A 294 -9.25 0.11 15.10
C LEU A 294 -8.80 0.70 16.45
N ALA A 295 -8.22 -0.11 17.34
CA ALA A 295 -7.69 0.34 18.62
C ALA A 295 -6.51 1.33 18.46
N MET A 296 -5.79 1.26 17.35
CA MET A 296 -4.65 2.14 17.07
C MET A 296 -5.06 3.47 16.44
N ALA A 297 -6.29 3.60 15.93
CA ALA A 297 -6.76 4.77 15.19
C ALA A 297 -6.55 6.09 15.97
N ILE A 298 -6.99 6.17 17.23
CA ILE A 298 -6.84 7.38 18.04
C ILE A 298 -5.36 7.67 18.35
N PRO A 299 -4.55 6.71 18.85
CA PRO A 299 -3.12 6.91 19.06
C PRO A 299 -2.37 7.45 17.84
N VAL A 300 -2.56 6.86 16.66
CA VAL A 300 -1.81 7.25 15.45
C VAL A 300 -2.24 8.64 14.96
N LEU A 301 -3.53 8.97 15.02
CA LEU A 301 -4.02 10.31 14.67
C LEU A 301 -3.47 11.38 15.61
N ARG A 302 -3.46 11.12 16.92
CA ARG A 302 -2.85 12.04 17.90
C ARG A 302 -1.35 12.18 17.70
N SER A 303 -0.66 11.10 17.30
CA SER A 303 0.76 11.15 16.96
C SER A 303 1.02 12.08 15.78
N ASN A 304 0.24 11.95 14.69
CA ASN A 304 0.35 12.83 13.52
C ASN A 304 0.01 14.28 13.87
N GLU A 305 -1.06 14.52 14.62
CA GLU A 305 -1.44 15.85 15.07
C GLU A 305 -0.33 16.53 15.89
N ARG A 306 0.26 15.80 16.85
CA ARG A 306 1.39 16.29 17.67
C ARG A 306 2.61 16.60 16.80
N ARG A 307 2.93 15.74 15.82
CA ARG A 307 4.04 15.98 14.88
C ARG A 307 3.80 17.27 14.10
N LEU A 308 2.63 17.42 13.46
CA LEU A 308 2.28 18.63 12.70
C LEU A 308 2.29 19.91 13.55
N LYS A 309 1.88 19.82 14.82
CA LYS A 309 1.92 20.95 15.78
C LYS A 309 3.31 21.22 16.35
N SER A 310 4.23 20.27 16.27
CA SER A 310 5.57 20.43 16.84
C SER A 310 6.34 21.48 16.06
N LYS A 311 6.87 22.49 16.76
CA LYS A 311 7.72 23.54 16.17
C LYS A 311 8.98 22.97 15.50
N ASN A 312 9.34 21.71 15.77
CA ASN A 312 10.51 21.04 15.18
C ASN A 312 10.31 20.61 13.71
N LEU A 313 9.07 20.52 13.22
CA LEU A 313 8.79 20.38 11.78
C LEU A 313 8.87 21.74 11.05
N GLN A 314 8.76 22.84 11.81
CA GLN A 314 8.97 24.21 11.33
C GLN A 314 10.40 24.73 11.58
N CYS A 315 11.21 23.99 12.34
CA CYS A 315 12.55 24.37 12.74
C CYS A 315 13.39 23.09 12.92
N GLY A 316 14.30 22.80 11.99
CA GLY A 316 15.24 21.66 12.03
C GLY A 316 16.28 21.72 13.15
N GLN A 317 15.89 22.08 14.37
CA GLN A 317 16.78 22.36 15.50
C GLN A 317 17.11 21.15 16.39
N LYS A 318 16.61 19.94 16.11
CA LYS A 318 16.89 18.75 16.94
C LYS A 318 17.95 17.77 16.40
N LEU A 319 18.82 18.22 15.50
CA LEU A 319 19.98 17.44 15.02
C LEU A 319 21.32 17.96 15.56
N CYS A 320 21.34 18.65 16.70
CA CYS A 320 22.57 19.02 17.39
C CYS A 320 22.47 18.57 18.84
N GLY A 321 23.00 17.37 19.09
CA GLY A 321 23.36 16.81 20.36
C GLY A 321 24.46 15.80 20.07
#